data_AF-A0A1I7WPR4-F1
#
_entry.id   AF-A0A1I7WPR4-F1
#
_cell.length_a   1.000
_cell.length_b   1.000
_cell.length_c   1.000
_cell.angle_alpha   90.00
_cell.angle_beta   90.00
_cell.angle_gamma   90.00
#
_symmetry.space_group_name_H-M   'P 1'
#
loop_
_entity.id
_entity.type
_entity.pdbx_description
1 polymer ?
#
loop_
_entity_poly.entity_id
_entity_poly.type
_entity_poly.pdbx_seq_one_letter_code
_entity_poly.pdbx_strand_id
1 'polypeptide(L)'
;MLIKLGIKLLHVKLVSNRYTFSFQRRNLLTFFDIAYQGFATGDPDADAWAIRHFVKQGLEVIVAQSFAKNFGLYNERVGNLTVVVNDPSVLPGIKSQMSLIIRANCRSECLVSQDSPFDGHQYK
;
A
#
# COMPACT_ATOMS: atom_id res chain seq x y z
N MET A 1 -23.61 -1.74 -23.50
CA MET A 1 -22.83 -2.09 -22.28
C MET A 1 -21.39 -1.56 -22.32
N LEU A 2 -20.68 -1.71 -23.44
CA LEU A 2 -19.28 -1.27 -23.61
C LEU A 2 -19.03 0.24 -23.40
N ILE A 3 -19.94 1.12 -23.87
CA ILE A 3 -19.81 2.58 -23.72
C ILE A 3 -19.89 3.01 -22.24
N LYS A 4 -20.79 2.39 -21.46
CA LYS A 4 -20.92 2.67 -20.01
C LYS A 4 -19.68 2.21 -19.22
N LEU A 5 -19.08 1.09 -19.62
CA LEU A 5 -17.84 0.59 -19.01
C LEU A 5 -16.65 1.52 -19.31
N GLY A 6 -16.55 1.99 -20.56
CA GLY A 6 -15.52 2.94 -20.99
C GLY A 6 -15.58 4.28 -20.26
N ILE A 7 -16.77 4.85 -20.07
CA ILE A 7 -16.94 6.12 -19.33
C ILE A 7 -16.59 5.93 -17.84
N LYS A 8 -16.98 4.81 -17.23
CA LYS A 8 -16.66 4.51 -15.82
C LYS A 8 -15.15 4.35 -15.61
N LEU A 9 -14.46 3.68 -16.54
CA LEU A 9 -13.01 3.50 -16.50
C LEU A 9 -12.25 4.82 -16.73
N LEU A 10 -12.74 5.66 -17.63
CA LEU A 10 -12.16 6.98 -17.89
C LEU A 10 -12.31 7.90 -16.68
N HIS A 11 -13.48 7.87 -16.04
CA HIS A 11 -13.74 8.67 -14.84
C HIS A 11 -12.82 8.25 -13.68
N VAL A 12 -12.67 6.96 -13.42
CA VAL A 12 -11.77 6.45 -12.37
C VAL A 12 -10.32 6.86 -12.63
N LYS A 13 -9.82 6.70 -13.86
CA LYS A 13 -8.45 7.14 -14.21
C LYS A 13 -8.25 8.65 -14.07
N LEU A 14 -9.22 9.46 -14.52
CA LEU A 14 -9.14 10.92 -14.41
C LEU A 14 -9.21 11.43 -12.97
N VAL A 15 -9.99 10.76 -12.12
CA VAL A 15 -10.10 11.09 -10.70
C VAL A 15 -8.82 10.69 -9.96
N SER A 16 -8.30 9.49 -10.18
CA SER A 16 -7.04 9.04 -9.58
C SER A 16 -5.86 9.93 -9.96
N ASN A 17 -5.75 10.32 -11.24
CA ASN A 17 -4.70 11.24 -11.71
C ASN A 17 -4.79 12.65 -11.08
N ARG A 18 -6.01 13.11 -10.75
CA ARG A 18 -6.18 14.41 -10.07
C ARG A 18 -5.71 14.35 -8.62
N TYR A 19 -5.95 13.24 -7.93
CA TYR A 19 -5.47 13.06 -6.57
C TYR A 19 -3.96 12.94 -6.52
N THR A 20 -3.33 12.10 -7.34
CA THR A 20 -1.86 11.97 -7.37
C THR A 20 -1.17 13.31 -7.64
N PHE A 21 -1.66 14.09 -8.60
CA PHE A 21 -1.16 15.45 -8.87
C PHE A 21 -1.27 16.38 -7.64
N SER A 22 -2.38 16.30 -6.90
CA SER A 22 -2.60 17.15 -5.72
C SER A 22 -1.65 16.79 -4.57
N PHE A 23 -1.39 15.49 -4.38
CA PHE A 23 -0.43 14.98 -3.40
C PHE A 23 1.00 15.37 -3.74
N GLN A 24 1.40 15.24 -5.01
CA GLN A 24 2.71 15.68 -5.50
C GLN A 24 2.89 17.19 -5.31
N ARG A 25 1.92 18.00 -5.76
CA ARG A 25 2.01 19.47 -5.68
C ARG A 25 2.17 19.98 -4.24
N ARG A 26 1.60 19.27 -3.27
CA ARG A 26 1.63 19.65 -1.84
C ARG A 26 2.69 18.90 -1.04
N ASN A 27 3.49 18.05 -1.69
CA ASN A 27 4.49 17.19 -1.06
C ASN A 27 3.94 16.40 0.15
N LEU A 28 2.77 15.78 -0.04
CA LEU A 28 2.07 15.05 1.02
C LEU A 28 2.52 13.59 1.08
N LEU A 29 2.79 13.10 2.29
CA LEU A 29 3.00 11.69 2.55
C LEU A 29 1.68 10.93 2.46
N THR A 30 1.67 9.81 1.73
CA THR A 30 0.45 9.01 1.55
C THR A 30 0.45 7.82 2.49
N PHE A 31 -0.68 7.61 3.15
CA PHE A 31 -0.92 6.48 4.04
C PHE A 31 -2.18 5.74 3.58
N PHE A 32 -2.04 4.45 3.28
CA PHE A 32 -3.11 3.58 2.85
C PHE A 32 -3.45 2.55 3.93
N ASP A 33 -4.74 2.37 4.19
CA ASP A 33 -5.27 1.28 5.02
C ASP A 33 -5.99 0.28 4.11
N ILE A 34 -5.50 -0.96 4.08
CA ILE A 34 -6.06 -2.07 3.32
C ILE A 34 -6.50 -3.17 4.27
N ALA A 35 -7.80 -3.23 4.54
CA ALA A 35 -8.38 -4.31 5.33
C ALA A 35 -9.20 -5.33 4.53
N TYR A 36 -9.53 -5.02 3.27
CA TYR A 36 -10.54 -5.75 2.48
C TYR A 36 -10.05 -6.16 1.09
N GLN A 37 -8.74 -6.28 0.88
CA GLN A 37 -8.19 -6.69 -0.42
C GLN A 37 -8.75 -8.05 -0.87
N GLY A 38 -9.35 -8.10 -2.06
CA GLY A 38 -10.02 -9.28 -2.59
C GLY A 38 -11.53 -9.31 -2.34
N PHE A 39 -12.08 -8.47 -1.45
CA PHE A 39 -13.52 -8.39 -1.23
C PHE A 39 -14.21 -7.28 -2.00
N ALA A 40 -13.52 -6.21 -2.40
CA ALA A 40 -14.18 -5.07 -3.04
C ALA A 40 -14.57 -5.41 -4.49
N THR A 41 -13.68 -6.09 -5.21
CA THR A 41 -13.93 -6.50 -6.61
C THR A 41 -14.00 -8.02 -6.79
N GLY A 42 -13.61 -8.81 -5.79
CA GLY A 42 -13.39 -10.25 -5.94
C GLY A 42 -11.99 -10.60 -6.47
N ASP A 43 -11.16 -9.60 -6.79
CA ASP A 43 -9.80 -9.75 -7.28
C ASP A 43 -8.82 -8.95 -6.39
N PRO A 44 -7.93 -9.61 -5.64
CA PRO A 44 -6.92 -8.96 -4.81
C PRO A 44 -6.02 -7.99 -5.58
N ASP A 45 -5.78 -8.27 -6.86
CA ASP A 45 -4.94 -7.46 -7.72
C ASP A 45 -5.65 -6.18 -8.12
N ALA A 46 -6.90 -6.28 -8.57
CA ALA A 46 -7.70 -5.10 -8.89
C ALA A 46 -7.85 -4.17 -7.67
N ASP A 47 -7.99 -4.74 -6.47
CA ASP A 47 -8.14 -3.97 -5.22
C ASP A 47 -6.86 -3.22 -4.82
N ALA A 48 -5.67 -3.75 -5.16
CA ALA A 48 -4.39 -3.09 -4.91
C ALA A 48 -4.00 -2.03 -5.97
N TRP A 49 -4.83 -1.82 -7.01
CA TRP A 49 -4.50 -0.95 -8.14
C TRP A 49 -4.17 0.49 -7.74
N ALA A 50 -4.90 1.06 -6.78
CA ALA A 50 -4.72 2.46 -6.37
C ALA A 50 -3.33 2.72 -5.79
N ILE A 51 -2.84 1.82 -4.94
CA ILE A 51 -1.51 1.95 -4.32
C ILE A 51 -0.42 1.82 -5.37
N ARG A 52 -0.55 0.83 -6.26
CA ARG A 52 0.39 0.64 -7.37
C ARG A 52 0.40 1.84 -8.31
N HIS A 53 -0.74 2.49 -8.51
CA HIS A 53 -0.81 3.71 -9.29
C HIS A 53 -0.03 4.86 -8.62
N PHE A 54 -0.17 5.04 -7.30
CA PHE A 54 0.59 6.05 -6.55
C PHE A 54 2.10 5.81 -6.59
N VAL A 55 2.53 4.57 -6.36
CA VAL A 55 3.95 4.18 -6.46
C VAL A 55 4.49 4.43 -7.87
N LYS A 56 3.74 4.11 -8.92
CA LYS A 56 4.13 4.38 -10.32
C LYS A 56 4.28 5.88 -10.63
N GLN A 57 3.62 6.76 -9.88
CA GLN A 57 3.79 8.21 -9.99
C GLN A 57 4.99 8.74 -9.19
N GLY A 58 5.79 7.86 -8.58
CA GLY A 58 6.96 8.22 -7.78
C GLY A 58 6.61 8.82 -6.42
N LEU A 59 5.39 8.58 -5.92
CA LEU A 59 5.01 8.98 -4.57
C LEU A 59 5.50 7.95 -3.55
N GLU A 60 6.03 8.43 -2.43
CA GLU A 60 6.32 7.59 -1.27
C GLU A 60 5.02 7.24 -0.56
N VAL A 61 4.86 5.96 -0.24
CA VAL A 61 3.62 5.42 0.32
C VAL A 61 3.91 4.58 1.56
N ILE A 62 3.03 4.69 2.55
CA ILE A 62 2.95 3.78 3.69
C ILE A 62 1.65 3.00 3.56
N VAL A 63 1.71 1.69 3.72
CA VAL A 63 0.58 0.79 3.53
C VAL A 63 0.43 -0.09 4.75
N ALA A 64 -0.67 0.07 5.49
CA ALA A 64 -1.09 -0.83 6.54
C ALA A 64 -2.05 -1.86 5.94
N GLN A 65 -1.69 -3.14 6.01
CA GLN A 65 -2.47 -4.25 5.48
C GLN A 65 -2.93 -5.17 6.61
N SER A 66 -4.20 -5.53 6.63
CA SER A 66 -4.77 -6.48 7.59
C SER A 66 -5.21 -7.77 6.90
N PHE A 67 -4.83 -8.91 7.48
CA PHE A 67 -5.26 -10.23 6.99
C PHE A 67 -6.48 -10.79 7.73
N ALA A 68 -7.06 -10.01 8.65
CA ALA A 68 -8.18 -10.44 9.46
C ALA A 68 -9.40 -10.85 8.62
N LYS A 69 -9.73 -10.08 7.58
CA LYS A 69 -10.92 -10.33 6.76
C LYS A 69 -10.61 -11.29 5.62
N ASN A 70 -9.50 -11.06 4.93
CA ASN A 70 -9.12 -11.80 3.71
C ASN A 70 -8.84 -13.28 3.99
N PHE A 71 -8.24 -13.58 5.14
CA PHE A 71 -7.89 -14.95 5.54
C PHE A 71 -8.68 -15.44 6.76
N GLY A 72 -9.62 -14.64 7.28
CA GLY A 72 -10.37 -14.99 8.50
C GLY A 72 -9.53 -14.96 9.80
N LEU A 73 -8.32 -14.41 9.77
CA LEU A 73 -7.35 -14.37 10.87
C LEU A 73 -7.64 -13.24 11.89
N TYR A 74 -8.91 -13.08 12.28
CA TYR A 74 -9.33 -11.98 13.17
C TYR A 74 -8.58 -11.99 14.51
N ASN A 75 -8.44 -13.16 15.11
CA ASN A 75 -7.87 -13.36 16.44
C ASN A 75 -6.35 -13.54 16.46
N GLU A 76 -5.74 -13.89 15.32
CA GLU A 76 -4.29 -14.09 15.20
C GLU A 76 -3.52 -12.77 15.03
N ARG A 77 -4.24 -11.66 14.85
CA ARG A 77 -3.65 -10.31 14.75
C ARG A 77 -2.59 -10.14 13.68
N VAL A 78 -2.71 -10.88 12.58
CA VAL A 78 -1.75 -10.85 11.46
C VAL A 78 -2.04 -9.68 10.52
N GLY A 79 -0.97 -8.96 10.18
CA GLY A 79 -0.96 -7.85 9.24
C GLY A 79 0.46 -7.51 8.81
N ASN A 80 0.57 -6.52 7.93
CA ASN A 80 1.85 -6.02 7.44
C ASN A 80 1.83 -4.49 7.34
N LEU A 81 2.96 -3.85 7.62
CA LEU A 81 3.19 -2.43 7.35
C LEU A 81 4.30 -2.32 6.31
N THR A 82 3.95 -1.90 5.09
CA THR A 82 4.91 -1.69 4.00
C THR A 82 5.20 -0.20 3.86
N VAL A 83 6.48 0.15 3.74
CA VAL A 83 6.92 1.52 3.47
C VAL A 83 7.70 1.53 2.17
N VAL A 84 7.24 2.32 1.20
CA VAL A 84 7.89 2.50 -0.10
C VAL A 84 8.50 3.89 -0.13
N VAL A 85 9.81 3.93 -0.31
CA VAL A 85 10.61 5.15 -0.40
C VAL A 85 11.33 5.18 -1.74
N ASN A 86 11.60 6.38 -2.22
CA ASN A 86 12.35 6.56 -3.47
C ASN A 86 13.86 6.49 -3.24
N ASP A 87 14.33 6.95 -2.07
CA ASP A 87 15.74 6.91 -1.70
C ASP A 87 16.06 5.66 -0.86
N PRO A 88 16.88 4.72 -1.34
CA PRO A 88 17.26 3.55 -0.56
C PRO A 88 18.13 3.90 0.66
N SER A 89 18.76 5.08 0.70
CA SER A 89 19.62 5.50 1.82
C SER A 89 18.86 5.66 3.14
N VAL A 90 17.55 5.95 3.08
CA VAL A 90 16.71 6.14 4.27
C VAL A 90 16.19 4.84 4.87
N LEU A 91 16.24 3.73 4.12
CA LEU A 91 15.70 2.43 4.53
C LEU A 91 16.29 1.90 5.86
N PRO A 92 17.61 1.99 6.13
CA PRO A 92 18.17 1.57 7.41
C PRO A 92 17.66 2.39 8.60
N GLY A 93 17.47 3.70 8.39
CA GLY A 93 16.95 4.61 9.41
C GLY A 93 15.49 4.27 9.76
N ILE A 94 14.65 4.08 8.75
CA ILE A 94 13.25 3.69 8.93
C ILE A 94 13.16 2.33 9.63
N LYS A 95 13.95 1.35 9.19
CA LYS A 95 14.00 0.01 9.81
C LYS A 95 14.38 0.09 11.28
N SER A 96 15.37 0.90 11.63
CA SER A 96 15.81 1.11 13.01
C SER A 96 14.70 1.71 13.87
N GLN A 97 14.07 2.80 13.42
CA GLN A 97 12.98 3.47 14.14
C GLN A 97 11.75 2.57 14.29
N MET A 98 11.35 1.87 13.23
CA MET A 98 10.23 0.92 13.28
C MET A 98 10.51 -0.22 14.26
N SER A 99 11.75 -0.72 14.31
CA SER A 99 12.14 -1.76 15.28
C SER A 99 12.03 -1.28 16.73
N LEU A 100 12.34 -0.01 17.01
CA LEU A 100 12.17 0.58 18.35
C LEU A 100 10.69 0.66 18.74
N ILE A 101 9.84 1.15 17.83
CA ILE A 101 8.39 1.24 18.05
C ILE A 101 7.79 -0.15 18.29
N ILE A 102 8.19 -1.13 17.48
CA ILE A 102 7.78 -2.53 17.64
C ILE A 102 8.20 -3.05 19.01
N ARG A 103 9.46 -2.89 19.42
CA ARG A 103 9.94 -3.37 20.73
C ARG A 103 9.21 -2.73 21.91
N ALA A 104 8.80 -1.46 21.76
CA ALA A 104 8.06 -0.75 22.79
C ALA A 104 6.59 -1.22 22.91
N ASN A 105 5.96 -1.61 21.80
CA ASN A 105 4.51 -1.91 21.76
C ASN A 105 4.17 -3.40 21.61
N CYS A 106 5.05 -4.21 21.04
CA CYS A 106 4.83 -5.60 20.67
C CYS A 106 5.99 -6.48 21.18
N ARG A 107 5.66 -7.63 21.79
CA ARG A 107 6.63 -8.36 22.63
C ARG A 107 7.54 -9.38 21.91
N SER A 108 7.27 -9.82 20.67
CA SER A 108 8.14 -10.83 20.02
C SER A 108 7.89 -11.16 18.54
N GLU A 109 6.70 -10.99 17.98
CA GLU A 109 6.34 -11.60 16.68
C GLU A 109 6.39 -10.67 15.46
N CYS A 110 6.70 -9.38 15.63
CA CYS A 110 6.75 -8.46 14.50
C CYS A 110 8.13 -8.54 13.82
N LEU A 111 8.17 -9.09 12.61
CA LEU A 111 9.36 -9.20 11.77
C LEU A 111 9.49 -7.95 10.90
N VAL A 112 10.72 -7.42 10.79
CA VAL A 112 11.02 -6.32 9.88
C VAL A 112 11.91 -6.84 8.74
N SER A 113 11.28 -7.14 7.61
CA SER A 113 11.97 -7.50 6.37
C SER A 113 12.32 -6.26 5.54
N GLN A 114 13.34 -6.38 4.70
CA GLN A 114 13.64 -5.44 3.63
C GLN A 114 13.62 -6.26 2.35
N ASP A 115 12.71 -5.93 1.45
CA ASP A 115 12.62 -6.57 0.15
C ASP A 115 13.34 -5.72 -0.91
N SER A 116 13.73 -6.35 -2.01
CA SER A 116 14.39 -5.72 -3.15
C SER A 116 13.56 -4.57 -3.76
N PRO A 117 14.14 -3.69 -4.61
CA PRO A 117 13.41 -2.61 -5.26
C PRO A 117 12.11 -3.10 -5.88
N PHE A 118 11.08 -2.25 -5.85
CA PHE A 118 9.73 -2.56 -6.37
C PHE A 118 9.78 -2.85 -7.88
N ASP A 119 10.15 -4.08 -8.23
CA ASP A 119 9.83 -4.71 -9.49
C ASP A 119 8.32 -4.96 -9.44
N GLY A 120 7.57 -4.26 -10.30
CA GLY A 120 6.11 -4.39 -10.37
C GLY A 120 5.59 -5.81 -10.65
N HIS A 121 6.46 -6.82 -10.77
CA HIS A 121 6.15 -8.24 -10.81
C HIS A 121 6.12 -8.95 -9.44
N GLN A 122 6.67 -8.37 -8.37
CA GLN A 122 6.83 -9.05 -7.06
C GLN A 122 5.54 -9.08 -6.21
N TYR A 123 4.50 -8.33 -6.59
CA TYR A 123 3.20 -8.30 -5.91
C TYR A 123 2.06 -8.55 -6.92
N LYS A 124 2.17 -9.66 -7.66
CA LYS A 124 1.09 -10.32 -8.38
C LYS A 124 0.41 -11.34 -7.46
#